data_AF-A0A4Y1WSS2-F1
#
_entry.id   AF-A0A4Y1WSS2-F1
#
_cell.length_a   1.000
_cell.length_b   1.000
_cell.length_c   1.000
_cell.angle_alpha   90.00
_cell.angle_beta   90.00
_cell.angle_gamma   90.00
#
_symmetry.space_group_name_H-M   'P 1'
#
loop_
_entity.id
_entity.type
_entity.pdbx_description
1 polymer ?
#
loop_
_entity_poly.entity_id
_entity_poly.type
_entity_poly.pdbx_seq_one_letter_code
_entity_poly.pdbx_strand_id
1 'polypeptide(L)'
;MKNILTPYILQTIIICSTIISLAFIAVAAYRVYKKQKRDAGMYMFMSGVVVFVMVMIFSHAFYDNRNVLDFISLASALISIILAVITIVYSFYTNSRSTGQIETLNNAARSVEKATDSYSHTADSLHENIQKIISAVNRVEQKTDLILGASKATNAGNNQNFVNFDLNAYILGFINVASPLGNMLLYACIKSKDANKALQLNIIGSSETMAYCGGFLIAATSAGLVTAFIDFENWTVSTTNYIESVKHHIDEWITRNTGNQFIVDLKDKIDKYFDSVSN
;
A
#
# COMPACT_ATOMS: atom_id res chain seq x y z
N MET A 1 40.58 67.37 -25.80
CA MET A 1 39.31 67.81 -26.43
C MET A 1 38.52 68.62 -25.42
N LYS A 2 38.79 69.93 -25.38
CA LYS A 2 38.01 70.94 -24.66
C LYS A 2 36.81 71.34 -25.54
N ASN A 3 35.71 71.73 -24.89
CA ASN A 3 34.53 72.42 -25.46
C ASN A 3 33.51 71.58 -26.26
N ILE A 4 32.82 70.63 -25.62
CA ILE A 4 31.54 70.11 -26.15
C ILE A 4 30.35 70.30 -25.18
N LEU A 5 30.58 70.60 -23.90
CA LEU A 5 29.49 70.94 -22.99
C LEU A 5 29.55 72.42 -22.62
N THR A 6 29.05 73.26 -23.52
CA THR A 6 28.70 74.65 -23.21
C THR A 6 27.72 74.64 -22.03
N PRO A 7 27.84 75.51 -21.00
CA PRO A 7 26.95 75.52 -19.83
C PRO A 7 25.45 75.57 -20.18
N TYR A 8 25.13 76.10 -21.35
CA TYR A 8 23.79 76.07 -21.94
C TYR A 8 23.24 74.67 -22.19
N ILE A 9 24.05 73.72 -22.68
CA ILE A 9 23.60 72.33 -22.98
C ILE A 9 23.28 71.58 -21.68
N LEU A 10 24.10 71.78 -20.63
CA LEU A 10 23.87 71.18 -19.32
C LEU A 10 22.60 71.74 -18.67
N GLN A 11 22.38 73.05 -18.78
CA GLN A 11 21.17 73.70 -18.29
C GLN A 11 19.92 73.22 -19.06
N THR A 12 20.01 73.02 -20.38
CA THR A 12 18.92 72.46 -21.19
C THR A 12 18.58 71.03 -20.78
N ILE A 13 19.57 70.18 -20.49
CA ILE A 13 19.34 68.79 -20.06
C ILE A 13 18.68 68.73 -18.68
N ILE A 14 19.12 69.56 -17.73
CA ILE A 14 18.52 69.65 -16.39
C ILE A 14 17.09 70.15 -16.48
N ILE A 15 16.82 71.18 -17.30
CA ILE A 15 15.46 71.70 -17.54
C ILE A 15 14.59 70.64 -18.21
N CYS A 16 15.09 69.88 -19.19
CA CYS A 16 14.35 68.77 -19.79
C CYS A 16 14.02 67.68 -18.77
N SER A 17 14.96 67.35 -17.87
CA SER A 17 14.76 66.35 -16.82
C SER A 17 13.73 66.78 -15.76
N THR A 18 13.68 68.07 -15.41
CA THR A 18 12.67 68.60 -14.49
C THR A 18 11.29 68.65 -15.14
N ILE A 19 11.21 69.00 -16.43
CA ILE A 19 9.97 68.96 -17.21
C ILE A 19 9.42 67.53 -17.31
N ILE A 20 10.28 66.55 -17.57
CA ILE A 20 9.87 65.13 -17.62
C ILE A 20 9.36 64.67 -16.25
N SER A 21 10.05 65.02 -15.17
CA SER A 21 9.62 64.68 -13.81
C SER A 21 8.28 65.33 -13.43
N LEU A 22 8.07 66.59 -13.79
CA LEU A 22 6.79 67.30 -13.59
C LEU A 22 5.65 66.72 -14.43
N ALA A 23 5.93 66.31 -15.68
CA ALA A 23 4.94 65.64 -16.53
C ALA A 23 4.53 64.27 -15.93
N PHE A 24 5.45 63.53 -15.32
CA PHE A 24 5.13 62.28 -14.63
C PHE A 24 4.31 62.48 -13.35
N ILE A 25 4.58 63.54 -12.59
CA ILE A 25 3.75 63.93 -11.43
C ILE A 25 2.34 64.33 -11.88
N ALA A 26 2.22 65.08 -12.98
CA ALA A 26 0.93 65.46 -13.56
C ALA A 26 0.12 64.25 -14.06
N VAL A 27 0.77 63.28 -14.72
CA VAL A 27 0.12 62.02 -15.17
C VAL A 27 -0.28 61.14 -13.98
N ALA A 28 0.54 61.08 -12.92
CA ALA A 28 0.21 60.38 -11.68
C ALA A 28 -1.00 61.03 -10.98
N ALA A 29 -1.01 62.37 -10.86
CA ALA A 29 -2.14 63.12 -10.28
C ALA A 29 -3.42 62.99 -11.12
N TYR A 30 -3.30 63.03 -12.45
CA TYR A 30 -4.43 62.85 -13.37
C TYR A 30 -5.03 61.43 -13.29
N ARG A 31 -4.22 60.38 -13.07
CA ARG A 31 -4.73 59.01 -12.87
C ARG A 31 -5.34 58.79 -11.49
N VAL A 32 -4.84 59.46 -10.44
CA VAL A 32 -5.49 59.48 -9.11
C VAL A 32 -6.88 60.12 -9.19
N TYR A 33 -7.00 61.21 -9.95
CA TYR A 33 -8.30 61.86 -10.23
C TYR A 33 -9.27 60.93 -11.00
N LYS A 34 -8.78 60.09 -11.92
CA LYS A 34 -9.60 59.20 -12.77
C LYS A 34 -9.87 57.79 -12.20
N LYS A 35 -9.48 57.49 -10.95
CA LYS A 35 -9.75 56.22 -10.22
C LYS A 35 -9.53 54.93 -11.04
N GLN A 36 -8.39 54.80 -11.72
CA GLN A 36 -8.08 53.62 -12.56
C GLN A 36 -7.50 52.46 -11.72
N LYS A 37 -7.88 51.20 -12.03
CA LYS A 37 -7.48 49.99 -11.26
C LYS A 37 -5.96 49.77 -11.26
N ARG A 38 -5.44 49.35 -10.10
CA ARG A 38 -4.02 49.22 -9.77
C ARG A 38 -3.45 47.89 -10.30
N ASP A 39 -2.63 47.94 -11.35
CA ASP A 39 -1.87 46.80 -11.86
C ASP A 39 -0.43 46.85 -11.31
N ALA A 40 -0.01 45.80 -10.60
CA ALA A 40 1.27 45.71 -9.89
C ALA A 40 2.48 45.59 -10.86
N GLY A 41 2.29 45.03 -12.05
CA GLY A 41 3.37 44.86 -13.04
C GLY A 41 3.89 46.19 -13.58
N MET A 42 2.98 47.16 -13.77
CA MET A 42 3.36 48.48 -14.28
C MET A 42 4.18 49.28 -13.25
N TYR A 43 3.94 49.11 -11.94
CA TYR A 43 4.73 49.81 -10.90
C TYR A 43 6.16 49.28 -10.81
N MET A 44 6.37 47.97 -10.96
CA MET A 44 7.73 47.40 -10.98
C MET A 44 8.52 47.90 -12.19
N PHE A 45 7.87 47.97 -13.36
CA PHE A 45 8.48 48.53 -14.57
C PHE A 45 8.81 50.03 -14.41
N MET A 46 7.86 50.82 -13.93
CA MET A 46 8.05 52.27 -13.75
C MET A 46 9.12 52.59 -12.69
N SER A 47 9.15 51.83 -11.59
CA SER A 47 10.19 51.97 -10.55
C SER A 47 11.59 51.65 -11.11
N GLY A 48 11.71 50.56 -11.90
CA GLY A 48 12.97 50.19 -12.53
C GLY A 48 13.51 51.27 -13.48
N VAL A 49 12.64 51.88 -14.29
CA VAL A 49 13.02 52.99 -15.18
C VAL A 49 13.49 54.22 -14.39
N VAL A 50 12.81 54.57 -13.29
CA VAL A 50 13.22 55.70 -12.43
C VAL A 50 14.58 55.48 -11.78
N VAL A 51 14.83 54.28 -11.24
CA VAL A 51 16.12 53.92 -10.65
C VAL A 51 17.23 53.95 -11.71
N PHE A 52 16.97 53.43 -12.90
CA PHE A 52 17.95 53.43 -14.01
C PHE A 52 18.35 54.85 -14.44
N VAL A 53 17.37 55.75 -14.59
CA VAL A 53 17.62 57.16 -14.92
C VAL A 53 18.39 57.86 -13.80
N MET A 54 18.06 57.59 -12.53
CA MET A 54 18.79 58.14 -11.38
C MET A 54 20.27 57.70 -11.38
N VAL A 55 20.56 56.43 -11.65
CA VAL A 55 21.94 55.94 -11.75
C VAL A 55 22.68 56.61 -12.90
N MET A 56 22.05 56.82 -14.07
CA MET A 56 22.68 57.54 -15.19
C MET A 56 23.03 58.98 -14.83
N ILE A 57 22.11 59.72 -14.21
CA ILE A 57 22.35 61.11 -13.79
C ILE A 57 23.47 61.17 -12.76
N PHE A 58 23.43 60.29 -11.76
CA PHE A 58 24.44 60.24 -10.70
C PHE A 58 25.83 59.88 -11.26
N SER A 59 25.89 58.90 -12.17
CA SER A 59 27.13 58.48 -12.82
C SER A 59 27.73 59.62 -13.64
N HIS A 60 26.93 60.38 -14.40
CA HIS A 60 27.46 61.49 -15.19
C HIS A 60 27.86 62.71 -14.33
N ALA A 61 27.11 63.01 -13.26
CA ALA A 61 27.37 64.16 -12.39
C ALA A 61 28.63 64.01 -11.53
N PHE A 62 28.99 62.78 -11.15
CA PHE A 62 30.08 62.50 -10.21
C PHE A 62 31.24 61.69 -10.81
N TYR A 63 31.25 61.43 -12.12
CA TYR A 63 32.32 60.68 -12.80
C TYR A 63 33.72 61.27 -12.60
N ASP A 64 33.83 62.60 -12.50
CA ASP A 64 35.13 63.28 -12.33
C ASP A 64 35.58 63.36 -10.86
N ASN A 65 34.72 62.99 -9.91
CA ASN A 65 35.02 63.07 -8.48
C ASN A 65 35.47 61.71 -7.92
N ARG A 66 36.78 61.51 -7.88
CA ARG A 66 37.41 60.25 -7.43
C ARG A 66 37.02 59.83 -6.01
N ASN A 67 36.80 60.77 -5.10
CA ASN A 67 36.40 60.46 -3.71
C ASN A 67 35.02 59.82 -3.63
N VAL A 68 34.08 60.24 -4.50
CA VAL A 68 32.73 59.67 -4.56
C VAL A 68 32.77 58.27 -5.18
N LEU A 69 33.63 58.07 -6.19
CA LEU A 69 33.85 56.77 -6.83
C LEU A 69 34.48 55.74 -5.88
N ASP A 70 35.44 56.16 -5.06
CA ASP A 70 36.06 55.27 -4.07
C ASP A 70 35.05 54.90 -2.95
N PHE A 71 34.21 55.85 -2.54
CA PHE A 71 33.14 55.59 -1.56
C PHE A 71 32.07 54.62 -2.08
N ILE A 72 31.60 54.77 -3.33
CA ILE A 72 30.61 53.84 -3.90
C ILE A 72 31.20 52.44 -4.09
N SER A 73 32.48 52.34 -4.47
CA SER A 73 33.17 51.05 -4.59
C SER A 73 33.21 50.32 -3.24
N LEU A 74 33.57 51.03 -2.16
CA LEU A 74 33.55 50.48 -0.80
C LEU A 74 32.14 50.07 -0.37
N ALA A 75 31.14 50.93 -0.60
CA ALA A 75 29.75 50.66 -0.24
C ALA A 75 29.20 49.43 -0.98
N SER A 76 29.48 49.29 -2.28
CA SER A 76 29.09 48.12 -3.07
C SER A 76 29.74 46.83 -2.57
N ALA A 77 31.01 46.88 -2.15
CA ALA A 77 31.69 45.72 -1.55
C ALA A 77 31.03 45.31 -0.21
N LEU A 78 30.70 46.27 0.65
CA LEU A 78 30.00 46.00 1.93
C LEU A 78 28.61 45.41 1.71
N ILE A 79 27.83 45.97 0.78
CA ILE A 79 26.50 45.46 0.43
C ILE A 79 26.58 44.00 -0.05
N SER A 80 27.59 43.66 -0.87
CA SER A 80 27.81 42.30 -1.35
C SER A 80 28.09 41.31 -0.21
N ILE A 81 28.94 41.69 0.75
CA ILE A 81 29.24 40.86 1.93
C ILE A 81 27.98 40.65 2.78
N ILE A 82 27.20 41.70 3.02
CA ILE A 82 25.98 41.62 3.83
C ILE A 82 24.94 40.72 3.15
N LEU A 83 24.71 40.86 1.84
CA LEU A 83 23.81 39.98 1.10
C LEU A 83 24.25 38.51 1.16
N ALA A 84 25.56 38.25 1.03
CA ALA A 84 26.09 36.89 1.14
C ALA A 84 25.81 36.28 2.53
N VAL A 85 26.01 37.04 3.61
CA VAL A 85 25.69 36.59 4.98
C VAL A 85 24.20 36.32 5.14
N ILE A 86 23.34 37.21 4.64
CA ILE A 86 21.87 37.00 4.66
C ILE A 86 21.51 35.72 3.91
N THR A 87 22.09 35.47 2.75
CA THR A 87 21.86 34.25 1.97
C THR A 87 22.31 33.00 2.73
N ILE A 88 23.48 33.03 3.37
CA ILE A 88 23.98 31.92 4.19
C ILE A 88 23.01 31.64 5.34
N VAL A 89 22.61 32.67 6.10
CA VAL A 89 21.67 32.54 7.22
C VAL A 89 20.32 32.02 6.74
N TYR A 90 19.79 32.56 5.65
CA TYR A 90 18.51 32.13 5.09
C TYR A 90 18.57 30.69 4.58
N SER A 91 19.68 30.28 3.96
CA SER A 91 19.92 28.89 3.55
C SER A 91 19.93 27.96 4.77
N PHE A 92 20.64 28.33 5.84
CA PHE A 92 20.62 27.55 7.09
C PHE A 92 19.22 27.52 7.72
N TYR A 93 18.49 28.63 7.73
CA TYR A 93 17.16 28.70 8.31
C TYR A 93 16.13 27.86 7.53
N THR A 94 16.17 27.94 6.19
CA THR A 94 15.35 27.10 5.30
C THR A 94 15.74 25.63 5.39
N ASN A 95 17.04 25.31 5.44
CA ASN A 95 17.53 23.94 5.56
C ASN A 95 17.20 23.33 6.93
N SER A 96 17.22 24.15 8.00
CA SER A 96 16.85 23.74 9.36
C SER A 96 15.33 23.58 9.53
N ARG A 97 14.52 24.18 8.65
CA ARG A 97 13.06 23.98 8.55
C ARG A 97 12.65 22.91 7.55
N SER A 98 13.48 21.89 7.32
CA SER A 98 13.02 20.61 6.73
C SER A 98 12.15 19.81 7.72
N THR A 99 11.18 20.49 8.35
CA THR A 99 10.25 19.94 9.34
C THR A 99 9.39 18.83 8.72
N GLY A 100 9.04 18.97 7.44
CA GLY A 100 8.28 17.96 6.71
C GLY A 100 9.02 16.62 6.57
N GLN A 101 10.34 16.63 6.35
CA GLN A 101 11.14 15.40 6.20
C GLN A 101 11.42 14.72 7.54
N ILE A 102 11.66 15.49 8.60
CA ILE A 102 11.82 14.95 9.97
C ILE A 102 10.50 14.35 10.48
N GLU A 103 9.37 14.98 10.17
CA GLU A 103 8.05 14.47 10.52
C GLU A 103 7.69 13.20 9.73
N THR A 104 8.03 13.13 8.43
CA THR A 104 7.87 11.88 7.67
C THR A 104 8.79 10.78 8.20
N LEU A 105 10.03 11.10 8.57
CA LEU A 105 10.95 10.13 9.16
C LEU A 105 10.44 9.62 10.52
N ASN A 106 9.94 10.50 11.39
CA ASN A 106 9.35 10.11 12.67
C ASN A 106 8.08 9.27 12.49
N ASN A 107 7.23 9.61 11.53
CA ASN A 107 6.03 8.83 11.23
C ASN A 107 6.38 7.46 10.64
N ALA A 108 7.38 7.38 9.77
CA ALA A 108 7.89 6.12 9.25
C ALA A 108 8.49 5.26 10.37
N ALA A 109 9.30 5.85 11.25
CA ALA A 109 9.88 5.16 12.40
C ALA A 109 8.80 4.60 13.35
N ARG A 110 7.78 5.41 13.69
CA ARG A 110 6.63 4.94 14.49
C ARG A 110 5.82 3.85 13.81
N SER A 111 5.65 3.92 12.50
CA SER A 111 4.97 2.87 11.73
C SER A 111 5.75 1.55 11.80
N VAL A 112 7.08 1.61 11.66
CA VAL A 112 7.98 0.45 11.80
C VAL A 112 7.97 -0.10 13.21
N GLU A 113 8.04 0.75 14.24
CA GLU A 113 7.94 0.35 15.65
C GLU A 113 6.63 -0.41 15.91
N LYS A 114 5.48 0.15 15.50
CA LYS A 114 4.16 -0.49 15.65
C LYS A 114 4.06 -1.81 14.90
N ALA A 115 4.60 -1.89 13.68
CA ALA A 115 4.63 -3.12 12.91
C ALA A 115 5.50 -4.19 13.59
N THR A 116 6.64 -3.78 14.15
CA THR A 116 7.57 -4.67 14.86
C THR A 116 6.96 -5.19 16.15
N ASP A 117 6.28 -4.35 16.93
CA ASP A 117 5.54 -4.76 18.13
C ASP A 117 4.43 -5.76 17.78
N SER A 118 3.64 -5.47 16.74
CA SER A 118 2.60 -6.38 16.25
C SER A 118 3.19 -7.71 15.79
N TYR A 119 4.36 -7.70 15.13
CA TYR A 119 5.06 -8.92 14.74
C TYR A 119 5.58 -9.70 15.95
N SER A 120 6.15 -9.03 16.96
CA SER A 120 6.58 -9.69 18.19
C SER A 120 5.40 -10.37 18.87
N HIS A 121 4.26 -9.67 19.00
CA HIS A 121 3.07 -10.22 19.63
C HIS A 121 2.47 -11.39 18.83
N THR A 122 2.54 -11.31 17.49
CA THR A 122 2.13 -12.41 16.60
C THR A 122 3.06 -13.60 16.73
N ALA A 123 4.38 -13.38 16.87
CA ALA A 123 5.36 -14.44 17.08
C ALA A 123 5.16 -15.14 18.44
N ASP A 124 4.85 -14.39 19.50
CA ASP A 124 4.51 -14.95 20.80
C ASP A 124 3.23 -15.80 20.72
N SER A 125 2.19 -15.26 20.08
CA SER A 125 0.94 -15.98 19.85
C SER A 125 1.14 -17.25 19.02
N LEU A 126 2.00 -17.19 18.00
CA LEU A 126 2.36 -18.34 17.18
C LEU A 126 3.11 -19.39 18.01
N HIS A 127 4.05 -18.98 18.85
CA HIS A 127 4.75 -19.89 19.76
C HIS A 127 3.76 -20.61 20.69
N GLU A 128 2.80 -19.89 21.28
CA GLU A 128 1.76 -20.48 22.13
C GLU A 128 0.90 -21.49 21.36
N ASN A 129 0.51 -21.18 20.12
CA ASN A 129 -0.23 -22.11 19.27
C ASN A 129 0.58 -23.36 18.92
N ILE A 130 1.89 -23.23 18.66
CA ILE A 130 2.79 -24.38 18.45
C ILE A 130 2.82 -25.28 19.69
N GLN A 131 2.90 -24.72 20.89
CA GLN A 131 2.85 -25.50 22.14
C GLN A 131 1.51 -26.25 22.30
N LYS A 132 0.39 -25.60 21.95
CA LYS A 132 -0.93 -26.25 21.94
C LYS A 132 -0.99 -27.40 20.93
N ILE A 133 -0.41 -27.24 19.74
CA ILE A 133 -0.31 -28.31 18.74
C ILE A 133 0.54 -29.47 19.27
N ILE A 134 1.73 -29.21 19.80
CA ILE A 134 2.62 -30.25 20.35
C ILE A 134 1.90 -31.04 21.46
N SER A 135 1.24 -30.36 22.39
CA SER A 135 0.49 -31.03 23.45
C SER A 135 -0.70 -31.85 22.94
N ALA A 136 -1.40 -31.37 21.90
CA ALA A 136 -2.45 -32.14 21.24
C ALA A 136 -1.90 -33.39 20.54
N VAL A 137 -0.75 -33.27 19.85
CA VAL A 137 -0.05 -34.38 19.20
C VAL A 137 0.40 -35.41 20.22
N ASN A 138 1.07 -35.01 21.31
CA ASN A 138 1.47 -35.92 22.38
C ASN A 138 0.27 -36.67 22.99
N ARG A 139 -0.88 -35.99 23.12
CA ARG A 139 -2.12 -36.62 23.60
C ARG A 139 -2.68 -37.63 22.59
N VAL A 140 -2.54 -37.35 21.29
CA VAL A 140 -2.93 -38.31 20.22
C VAL A 140 -1.98 -39.51 20.23
N GLU A 141 -0.68 -39.29 20.34
CA GLU A 141 0.33 -40.36 20.44
C GLU A 141 0.06 -41.28 21.63
N GLN A 142 -0.17 -40.72 22.82
CA GLN A 142 -0.49 -41.50 24.02
C GLN A 142 -1.80 -42.31 23.86
N LYS A 143 -2.83 -41.75 23.20
CA LYS A 143 -4.07 -42.47 22.90
C LYS A 143 -3.87 -43.57 21.86
N THR A 144 -3.03 -43.32 20.86
CA THR A 144 -2.67 -44.30 19.83
C THR A 144 -1.87 -45.45 20.42
N ASP A 145 -0.93 -45.17 21.33
CA ASP A 145 -0.17 -46.18 22.07
C ASP A 145 -1.06 -47.02 22.99
N LEU A 146 -2.09 -46.42 23.59
CA LEU A 146 -3.10 -47.18 24.35
C LEU A 146 -3.89 -48.13 23.43
N ILE A 147 -4.24 -47.72 22.20
CA ILE A 147 -4.93 -48.57 21.23
C ILE A 147 -3.99 -49.69 20.75
N LEU A 148 -2.72 -49.38 20.46
CA LEU A 148 -1.72 -50.35 20.04
C LEU A 148 -1.32 -51.32 21.18
N GLY A 149 -1.26 -50.82 22.42
CA GLY A 149 -0.99 -51.59 23.62
C GLY A 149 -2.16 -52.50 24.01
N ALA A 150 -3.39 -52.01 23.90
CA ALA A 150 -4.60 -52.85 24.01
C ALA A 150 -4.62 -53.97 22.96
N SER A 151 -4.06 -53.73 21.77
CA SER A 151 -3.94 -54.73 20.72
C SER A 151 -2.87 -55.80 20.99
N LYS A 152 -1.92 -55.54 21.91
CA LYS A 152 -0.89 -56.52 22.34
C LYS A 152 -1.27 -57.30 23.60
N ALA A 153 -2.27 -56.84 24.35
CA ALA A 153 -2.74 -57.46 25.60
C ALA A 153 -3.86 -58.50 25.41
N THR A 154 -4.23 -58.84 24.18
CA THR A 154 -5.25 -59.87 23.88
C THR A 154 -4.65 -61.28 23.86
N ASN A 155 -4.29 -61.78 25.05
CA ASN A 155 -4.38 -63.21 25.34
C ASN A 155 -5.80 -63.50 25.83
N ALA A 156 -6.51 -64.37 25.12
CA ALA A 156 -7.67 -65.16 25.55
C ALA A 156 -8.69 -64.47 26.48
N GLY A 157 -9.62 -63.71 25.91
CA GLY A 157 -10.81 -63.25 26.61
C GLY A 157 -11.71 -62.41 25.70
N ASN A 158 -12.93 -62.86 25.47
CA ASN A 158 -13.94 -62.26 24.61
C ASN A 158 -14.07 -60.73 24.79
N ASN A 159 -13.55 -59.94 23.85
CA ASN A 159 -13.72 -58.49 23.82
C ASN A 159 -14.76 -58.09 22.78
N GLN A 160 -15.99 -57.81 23.23
CA GLN A 160 -17.08 -57.28 22.41
C GLN A 160 -16.99 -55.76 22.12
N ASN A 161 -15.83 -55.12 22.28
CA ASN A 161 -15.70 -53.65 22.19
C ASN A 161 -15.37 -53.09 20.79
N PHE A 162 -15.33 -53.91 19.73
CA PHE A 162 -15.16 -53.44 18.34
C PHE A 162 -16.31 -53.87 17.41
N VAL A 163 -17.44 -54.34 17.96
CA VAL A 163 -18.47 -55.03 17.17
C VAL A 163 -19.43 -54.07 16.43
N ASN A 164 -19.35 -52.75 16.62
CA ASN A 164 -20.21 -51.80 15.91
C ASN A 164 -19.43 -50.56 15.43
N PHE A 165 -18.75 -50.67 14.30
CA PHE A 165 -18.29 -49.48 13.56
C PHE A 165 -19.50 -48.77 12.95
N ASP A 166 -19.87 -47.62 13.50
CA ASP A 166 -20.90 -46.77 12.92
C ASP A 166 -20.29 -45.88 11.83
N LEU A 167 -20.47 -46.30 10.59
CA LEU A 167 -20.01 -45.59 9.40
C LEU A 167 -20.58 -44.17 9.31
N ASN A 168 -21.84 -43.95 9.73
CA ASN A 168 -22.45 -42.62 9.66
C ASN A 168 -21.85 -41.68 10.71
N ALA A 169 -21.64 -42.17 11.94
CA ALA A 169 -20.97 -41.39 12.98
C ALA A 169 -19.54 -41.03 12.59
N TYR A 170 -18.82 -41.95 11.93
CA TYR A 170 -17.48 -41.69 11.39
C TYR A 170 -17.47 -40.59 10.32
N ILE A 171 -18.34 -40.70 9.31
CA ILE A 171 -18.45 -39.72 8.22
C ILE A 171 -18.84 -38.34 8.78
N LEU A 172 -19.84 -38.29 9.66
CA LEU A 172 -20.29 -37.05 10.28
C LEU A 172 -19.19 -36.41 11.14
N GLY A 173 -18.44 -37.23 11.88
CA GLY A 173 -17.28 -36.79 12.64
C GLY A 173 -16.21 -36.14 11.76
N PHE A 174 -15.91 -36.73 10.61
CA PHE A 174 -14.97 -36.16 9.65
C PHE A 174 -15.46 -34.81 9.09
N ILE A 175 -16.71 -34.75 8.61
CA ILE A 175 -17.30 -33.55 8.01
C ILE A 175 -17.37 -32.38 9.02
N ASN A 176 -17.65 -32.68 10.30
CA ASN A 176 -17.71 -31.67 11.35
C ASN A 176 -16.35 -31.10 11.74
N VAL A 177 -15.26 -31.86 11.56
CA VAL A 177 -13.89 -31.41 11.83
C VAL A 177 -13.25 -30.76 10.61
N ALA A 178 -13.66 -31.15 9.40
CA ALA A 178 -13.19 -30.59 8.16
C ALA A 178 -13.52 -29.09 8.04
N SER A 179 -12.63 -28.34 7.38
CA SER A 179 -12.87 -26.92 7.12
C SER A 179 -13.99 -26.73 6.08
N PRO A 180 -14.62 -25.54 6.01
CA PRO A 180 -15.61 -25.25 4.98
C PRO A 180 -15.09 -25.49 3.55
N LEU A 181 -13.84 -25.11 3.28
CA LEU A 181 -13.19 -25.39 2.00
C LEU A 181 -13.03 -26.90 1.75
N GLY A 182 -12.66 -27.67 2.79
CA GLY A 182 -12.56 -29.13 2.70
C GLY A 182 -13.90 -29.80 2.40
N ASN A 183 -14.97 -29.39 3.07
CA ASN A 183 -16.32 -29.90 2.81
C ASN A 183 -16.80 -29.56 1.39
N MET A 184 -16.51 -28.34 0.91
CA MET A 184 -16.78 -27.97 -0.47
C MET A 184 -15.92 -28.73 -1.48
N LEU A 185 -14.72 -29.18 -1.09
CA LEU A 185 -13.86 -30.02 -1.92
C LEU A 185 -14.38 -31.46 -1.99
N LEU A 186 -14.96 -32.00 -0.91
CA LEU A 186 -15.71 -33.25 -0.93
C LEU A 186 -16.93 -33.15 -1.88
N TYR A 187 -17.68 -32.05 -1.78
CA TYR A 187 -18.79 -31.76 -2.70
C TYR A 187 -18.34 -31.74 -4.17
N ALA A 188 -17.23 -31.07 -4.47
CA ALA A 188 -16.68 -31.04 -5.81
C ALA A 188 -16.22 -32.43 -6.30
N CYS A 189 -15.71 -33.28 -5.41
CA CYS A 189 -15.36 -34.65 -5.75
C CYS A 189 -16.59 -35.50 -6.07
N ILE A 190 -17.68 -35.33 -5.32
CA ILE A 190 -18.97 -35.97 -5.60
C ILE A 190 -19.47 -35.55 -6.99
N LYS A 191 -19.50 -34.24 -7.29
CA LYS A 191 -19.88 -33.73 -8.62
C LYS A 191 -18.96 -34.22 -9.74
N SER A 192 -17.64 -34.30 -9.48
CA SER A 192 -16.67 -34.86 -10.43
C SER A 192 -16.98 -36.31 -10.79
N LYS A 193 -17.34 -37.12 -9.80
CA LYS A 193 -17.73 -38.51 -10.02
C LYS A 193 -19.08 -38.61 -10.74
N ASP A 194 -20.08 -37.87 -10.29
CA ASP A 194 -21.45 -37.89 -10.86
C ASP A 194 -21.47 -37.40 -12.31
N ALA A 195 -20.66 -36.38 -12.64
CA ALA A 195 -20.54 -35.84 -14.00
C ALA A 195 -19.51 -36.58 -14.87
N ASN A 196 -18.80 -37.58 -14.32
CA ASN A 196 -17.66 -38.25 -14.95
C ASN A 196 -16.66 -37.27 -15.60
N LYS A 197 -16.37 -36.17 -14.89
CA LYS A 197 -15.54 -35.06 -15.37
C LYS A 197 -14.47 -34.76 -14.34
N ALA A 198 -13.21 -34.66 -14.77
CA ALA A 198 -12.11 -34.26 -13.90
C ALA A 198 -12.36 -32.84 -13.34
N LEU A 199 -12.04 -32.64 -12.08
CA LEU A 199 -12.08 -31.36 -11.39
C LEU A 199 -10.76 -30.61 -11.58
N GLN A 200 -10.85 -29.35 -11.99
CA GLN A 200 -9.71 -28.43 -11.96
C GLN A 200 -9.67 -27.70 -10.60
N LEU A 201 -8.59 -27.86 -9.83
CA LEU A 201 -8.52 -27.32 -8.46
C LEU A 201 -8.51 -25.78 -8.40
N ASN A 202 -8.07 -25.12 -9.47
CA ASN A 202 -8.09 -23.65 -9.59
C ASN A 202 -9.50 -23.03 -9.56
N ILE A 203 -10.55 -23.84 -9.73
CA ILE A 203 -11.95 -23.40 -9.64
C ILE A 203 -12.36 -23.20 -8.18
N ILE A 204 -11.74 -23.96 -7.28
CA ILE A 204 -12.06 -24.00 -5.86
C ILE A 204 -11.06 -23.15 -5.07
N GLY A 205 -9.77 -23.24 -5.41
CA GLY A 205 -8.68 -22.61 -4.68
C GLY A 205 -7.89 -21.59 -5.49
N SER A 206 -7.26 -20.64 -4.79
CA SER A 206 -6.18 -19.82 -5.36
C SER A 206 -4.89 -20.63 -5.42
N SER A 207 -3.85 -20.08 -6.07
CA SER A 207 -2.51 -20.69 -6.06
C SER A 207 -1.98 -20.97 -4.64
N GLU A 208 -2.43 -20.21 -3.65
CA GLU A 208 -2.01 -20.35 -2.25
C GLU A 208 -2.73 -21.51 -1.54
N THR A 209 -3.93 -21.89 -1.99
CA THR A 209 -4.74 -22.94 -1.35
C THR A 209 -4.67 -24.30 -2.05
N MET A 210 -4.02 -24.39 -3.22
CA MET A 210 -3.86 -25.65 -3.98
C MET A 210 -3.15 -26.74 -3.17
N ALA A 211 -2.08 -26.39 -2.45
CA ALA A 211 -1.36 -27.34 -1.60
C ALA A 211 -2.25 -27.88 -0.47
N TYR A 212 -3.07 -27.02 0.14
CA TYR A 212 -4.06 -27.43 1.13
C TYR A 212 -5.11 -28.37 0.51
N CYS A 213 -5.66 -28.04 -0.66
CA CYS A 213 -6.65 -28.88 -1.35
C CYS A 213 -6.09 -30.26 -1.66
N GLY A 214 -4.85 -30.33 -2.17
CA GLY A 214 -4.17 -31.61 -2.43
C GLY A 214 -3.98 -32.43 -1.16
N GLY A 215 -3.46 -31.82 -0.09
CA GLY A 215 -3.26 -32.49 1.20
C GLY A 215 -4.58 -32.99 1.82
N PHE A 216 -5.63 -32.16 1.76
CA PHE A 216 -6.95 -32.55 2.24
C PHE A 216 -7.53 -33.73 1.47
N LEU A 217 -7.40 -33.75 0.14
CA LEU A 217 -7.89 -34.86 -0.68
C LEU A 217 -7.12 -36.17 -0.42
N ILE A 218 -5.80 -36.11 -0.24
CA ILE A 218 -5.03 -37.28 0.18
C ILE A 218 -5.56 -37.82 1.51
N ALA A 219 -5.86 -36.95 2.47
CA ALA A 219 -6.41 -37.35 3.76
C ALA A 219 -7.82 -37.94 3.62
N ALA A 220 -8.70 -37.31 2.85
CA ALA A 220 -10.07 -37.80 2.60
C ALA A 220 -10.08 -39.14 1.86
N THR A 221 -9.13 -39.36 0.94
CA THR A 221 -8.96 -40.65 0.26
C THR A 221 -8.35 -41.71 1.14
N SER A 222 -7.38 -41.36 1.97
CA SER A 222 -6.82 -42.28 2.98
C SER A 222 -7.84 -42.67 4.05
N ALA A 223 -8.78 -41.76 4.37
CA ALA A 223 -9.93 -41.98 5.24
C ALA A 223 -11.04 -42.84 4.58
N GLY A 224 -10.93 -43.13 3.28
CA GLY A 224 -11.89 -43.96 2.55
C GLY A 224 -13.21 -43.26 2.19
N LEU A 225 -13.34 -41.95 2.40
CA LEU A 225 -14.58 -41.22 2.12
C LEU A 225 -14.82 -41.04 0.62
N VAL A 226 -13.75 -40.75 -0.12
CA VAL A 226 -13.72 -40.56 -1.57
C VAL A 226 -12.50 -41.24 -2.15
N THR A 227 -12.57 -41.77 -3.36
CA THR A 227 -11.41 -42.27 -4.09
C THR A 227 -11.08 -41.26 -5.19
N ALA A 228 -10.04 -40.45 -4.96
CA ALA A 228 -9.63 -39.40 -5.87
C ALA A 228 -8.16 -39.56 -6.25
N PHE A 229 -7.86 -39.40 -7.54
CA PHE A 229 -6.51 -39.32 -8.07
C PHE A 229 -6.17 -37.86 -8.34
N ILE A 230 -5.04 -37.41 -7.82
CA ILE A 230 -4.60 -36.01 -7.91
C ILE A 230 -3.37 -35.97 -8.81
N ASP A 231 -3.46 -35.24 -9.90
CA ASP A 231 -2.32 -34.85 -10.71
C ASP A 231 -1.80 -33.49 -10.21
N PHE A 232 -0.63 -33.52 -9.55
CA PHE A 232 0.00 -32.32 -8.98
C PHE A 232 0.68 -31.43 -10.02
N GLU A 233 0.96 -31.93 -11.23
CA GLU A 233 1.54 -31.12 -12.30
C GLU A 233 0.47 -30.20 -12.90
N ASN A 234 -0.71 -30.77 -13.17
CA ASN A 234 -1.82 -30.04 -13.78
C ASN A 234 -2.87 -29.55 -12.78
N TRP A 235 -2.73 -29.88 -11.49
CA TRP A 235 -3.71 -29.61 -10.43
C TRP A 235 -5.12 -30.10 -10.77
N THR A 236 -5.19 -31.25 -11.43
CA THR A 236 -6.45 -31.91 -11.78
C THR A 236 -6.76 -33.05 -10.81
N VAL A 237 -8.04 -33.26 -10.53
CA VAL A 237 -8.52 -34.32 -9.64
C VAL A 237 -9.55 -35.16 -10.38
N SER A 238 -9.33 -36.46 -10.42
CA SER A 238 -10.27 -37.43 -10.98
C SER A 238 -10.83 -38.30 -9.88
N THR A 239 -12.13 -38.13 -9.57
CA THR A 239 -12.81 -38.93 -8.54
C THR A 239 -13.38 -40.20 -9.16
N THR A 240 -12.92 -41.37 -8.72
CA THR A 240 -13.40 -42.67 -9.22
C THR A 240 -14.56 -43.22 -8.40
N ASN A 241 -14.66 -42.90 -7.11
CA ASN A 241 -15.74 -43.37 -6.25
C ASN A 241 -15.92 -42.49 -5.00
N TYR A 242 -17.06 -42.61 -4.32
CA TYR A 242 -17.29 -42.07 -2.97
C TYR A 242 -18.28 -42.95 -2.21
N ILE A 243 -18.31 -42.84 -0.88
CA ILE A 243 -19.33 -43.51 -0.06
C ILE A 243 -20.62 -42.70 -0.13
N GLU A 244 -21.75 -43.32 -0.50
CA GLU A 244 -23.04 -42.62 -0.71
C GLU A 244 -23.48 -41.75 0.49
N SER A 245 -23.24 -42.22 1.71
CA SER A 245 -23.56 -41.47 2.93
C SER A 245 -22.78 -40.14 3.02
N VAL A 246 -21.57 -40.04 2.45
CA VAL A 246 -20.81 -38.77 2.38
C VAL A 246 -21.58 -37.73 1.58
N LYS A 247 -22.21 -38.11 0.47
CA LYS A 247 -23.02 -37.20 -0.34
C LYS A 247 -24.20 -36.66 0.45
N HIS A 248 -24.95 -37.55 1.09
CA HIS A 248 -26.07 -37.16 1.94
C HIS A 248 -25.65 -36.16 3.04
N HIS A 249 -24.60 -36.47 3.80
CA HIS A 249 -24.13 -35.59 4.89
C HIS A 249 -23.55 -34.27 4.39
N ILE A 250 -22.90 -34.25 3.22
CA ILE A 250 -22.39 -33.02 2.60
C ILE A 250 -23.53 -32.14 2.11
N ASP A 251 -24.54 -32.70 1.46
CA ASP A 251 -25.71 -31.95 0.99
C ASP A 251 -26.50 -31.35 2.17
N GLU A 252 -26.66 -32.10 3.26
CA GLU A 252 -27.22 -31.57 4.51
C GLU A 252 -26.35 -30.48 5.14
N TRP A 253 -25.03 -30.65 5.13
CA TRP A 253 -24.10 -29.65 5.65
C TRP A 253 -24.18 -28.36 4.84
N ILE A 254 -24.21 -28.42 3.52
CA ILE A 254 -24.37 -27.24 2.64
C ILE A 254 -25.70 -26.54 2.92
N THR A 255 -26.80 -27.31 3.01
CA THR A 255 -28.14 -26.77 3.26
C THR A 255 -28.21 -25.99 4.59
N ARG A 256 -27.56 -26.52 5.64
CA ARG A 256 -27.46 -25.86 6.95
C ARG A 256 -26.59 -24.60 6.95
N ASN A 257 -25.67 -24.46 5.99
CA ASN A 257 -24.70 -23.37 5.92
C ASN A 257 -24.99 -22.35 4.79
N THR A 258 -26.22 -22.30 4.28
CA THR A 258 -26.67 -21.34 3.25
C THR A 258 -26.55 -19.87 3.66
N GLY A 259 -26.43 -19.56 4.96
CA GLY A 259 -26.14 -18.20 5.44
C GLY A 259 -24.70 -17.74 5.24
N ASN A 260 -23.79 -18.60 4.81
CA ASN A 260 -22.39 -18.26 4.56
C ASN A 260 -22.15 -17.98 3.08
N GLN A 261 -21.90 -16.71 2.74
CA GLN A 261 -21.71 -16.26 1.36
C GLN A 261 -20.58 -17.02 0.63
N PHE A 262 -19.49 -17.35 1.33
CA PHE A 262 -18.39 -18.12 0.74
C PHE A 262 -18.84 -19.50 0.25
N ILE A 263 -19.70 -20.18 1.02
CA ILE A 263 -20.20 -21.52 0.66
C ILE A 263 -21.15 -21.43 -0.54
N VAL A 264 -22.04 -20.44 -0.54
CA VAL A 264 -22.99 -20.21 -1.65
C VAL A 264 -22.23 -19.91 -2.95
N ASP A 265 -21.30 -18.95 -2.91
CA ASP A 265 -20.53 -18.55 -4.09
C ASP A 265 -19.68 -19.71 -4.64
N LEU A 266 -19.08 -20.51 -3.75
CA LEU A 266 -18.26 -21.64 -4.15
C LEU A 266 -19.09 -22.79 -4.69
N LYS A 267 -20.27 -23.04 -4.12
CA LYS A 267 -21.22 -24.02 -4.65
C LYS A 267 -21.64 -23.66 -6.06
N ASP A 268 -22.02 -22.41 -6.30
CA ASP A 268 -22.42 -21.93 -7.63
C ASP A 268 -21.29 -22.05 -8.66
N LYS A 269 -20.03 -21.80 -8.26
CA LYS A 269 -18.87 -22.01 -9.13
C LYS A 269 -18.68 -23.48 -9.49
N ILE A 270 -18.79 -24.38 -8.51
CA ILE A 270 -18.66 -25.82 -8.69
C ILE A 270 -19.79 -26.33 -9.61
N ASP A 271 -21.03 -25.95 -9.34
CA ASP A 271 -22.18 -26.35 -10.16
C ASP A 271 -22.02 -25.87 -11.60
N LYS A 272 -21.72 -24.58 -11.82
CA LYS A 272 -21.46 -24.05 -13.18
C LYS A 272 -20.37 -24.81 -13.91
N TYR A 273 -19.31 -25.20 -13.21
CA TYR A 273 -18.22 -25.96 -13.82
C TYR A 273 -18.68 -27.33 -14.33
N PHE A 274 -19.46 -28.06 -13.54
CA PHE A 274 -19.90 -29.40 -13.91
C PHE A 274 -21.12 -29.39 -14.85
N ASP A 275 -22.00 -28.40 -14.75
CA ASP A 275 -23.21 -28.30 -15.56
C ASP A 275 -22.93 -27.80 -17.00
N SER A 276 -21.79 -27.13 -17.22
CA SER A 276 -21.34 -26.60 -18.53
C SER A 276 -21.10 -27.65 -19.62
N VAL A 277 -21.24 -28.95 -19.33
CA VAL A 277 -21.05 -30.06 -20.28
C VAL A 277 -22.29 -30.98 -20.29
N SER A 278 -23.47 -30.37 -20.29
CA SER A 278 -24.74 -31.03 -20.60
C SER A 278 -25.26 -30.54 -21.96
N ASN A 279 -24.48 -30.73 -23.02
CA ASN A 279 -24.90 -30.63 -24.43
C ASN A 279 -23.96 -31.45 -25.30
#